data_AF-A0A2E7U060-F1
#
_entry.id   AF-A0A2E7U060-F1
#
_cell.length_a   1.000
_cell.length_b   1.000
_cell.length_c   1.000
_cell.angle_alpha   90.00
_cell.angle_beta   90.00
_cell.angle_gamma   90.00
#
_symmetry.space_group_name_H-M   'P 1'
#
loop_
_entity.id
_entity.type
_entity.pdbx_description
1 polymer ?
#
loop_
_entity_poly.entity_id
_entity_poly.type
_entity_poly.pdbx_seq_one_letter_code
_entity_poly.pdbx_strand_id
1 'polypeptide(L)' 'RMLETYNGGILEGPTETYFKNEQLADKGTYREGEWDGPYEAYWVRGWLAERGNWALGERCGDWISFGQTIMYPDCPNE' A
#
# COMPACT_ATOMS: atom_id res chain seq x y z
N ARG A 1 11.89 2.42 9.77
CA ARG A 1 11.19 3.67 10.23
C ARG A 1 9.79 3.63 9.66
N MET A 2 8.79 4.18 10.35
CA MET A 2 7.45 4.32 9.80
C MET A 2 7.01 5.77 9.93
N LEU A 3 6.33 6.27 8.90
CA LEU A 3 5.63 7.54 8.91
C LEU A 3 4.15 7.21 8.77
N GLU A 4 3.39 7.62 9.77
CA GLU A 4 1.99 7.25 9.93
C GLU A 4 1.19 8.48 10.35
N THR A 5 -0.06 8.53 9.91
CA THR A 5 -1.03 9.52 10.37
C THR A 5 -2.08 8.81 11.21
N TYR A 6 -2.36 9.34 12.40
CA TYR A 6 -3.36 8.80 13.33
C TYR A 6 -4.46 9.83 13.55
N ASN A 7 -5.72 9.43 13.39
CA ASN A 7 -6.89 10.21 13.76
C ASN A 7 -7.63 9.46 14.89
N GLY A 8 -7.74 10.08 16.07
CA GLY A 8 -8.42 9.47 17.22
C GLY A 8 -7.82 8.15 17.73
N GLY A 9 -6.55 7.85 17.42
CA GLY A 9 -5.88 6.58 17.75
C GLY A 9 -6.02 5.49 16.69
N ILE A 10 -6.69 5.79 15.56
CA ILE A 10 -6.84 4.90 14.41
C ILE A 10 -5.91 5.39 13.30
N LEU A 11 -5.27 4.45 12.61
CA LEU A 11 -4.41 4.76 11.47
C LEU A 11 -5.27 5.28 10.31
N GLU A 12 -5.00 6.50 9.88
CA GLU A 12 -5.82 7.21 8.88
C GLU A 12 -4.96 8.18 8.08
N GLY A 13 -4.92 8.00 6.77
CA GLY A 13 -4.18 8.84 5.83
C GLY A 13 -2.94 8.16 5.26
N PRO A 14 -2.06 8.95 4.61
CA PRO A 14 -0.87 8.43 3.95
C PRO A 14 0.11 7.80 4.95
N THR A 15 0.66 6.65 4.59
CA THR A 15 1.65 5.93 5.38
C THR A 15 2.81 5.50 4.51
N GLU A 16 3.99 5.48 5.12
CA GLU A 16 5.23 5.03 4.50
C GLU A 16 6.05 4.23 5.50
N THR A 17 6.53 3.07 5.09
CA THR A 17 7.45 2.26 5.88
C THR A 17 8.80 2.19 5.17
N TYR A 18 9.86 2.12 5.96
CA TYR A 18 11.23 2.20 5.49
C TYR A 18 12.05 1.07 6.09
N PHE A 19 12.85 0.43 5.24
CA PHE A 19 13.84 -0.56 5.61
C PHE A 19 14.89 0.00 6.58
N LYS A 20 15.71 -0.89 7.16
CA LYS A 20 16.82 -0.49 8.05
C LYS A 20 17.88 0.37 7.36
N ASN A 21 17.98 0.28 6.04
CA ASN A 21 18.88 1.10 5.21
C ASN A 21 18.23 2.43 4.78
N GLU A 22 17.11 2.81 5.40
CA GLU A 22 16.36 4.04 5.13
C GLU A 22 15.75 4.15 3.73
N GLN A 23 15.81 3.08 2.92
CA GLN A 23 15.06 3.02 1.67
C GLN A 23 13.59 2.73 1.93
N LEU A 24 12.72 3.27 1.08
CA LEU A 24 11.29 3.03 1.12
C LEU A 24 11.01 1.54 0.94
N ALA A 25 10.23 0.97 1.86
CA ALA A 25 9.80 -0.43 1.83
C ALA A 25 8.39 -0.53 1.27
N ASP A 26 7.47 0.27 1.76
CA ASP A 26 6.13 0.39 1.18
C ASP A 26 5.50 1.74 1.49
N LYS A 27 4.50 2.11 0.71
CA LYS A 27 3.66 3.27 0.93
C LYS A 27 2.24 3.00 0.48
N GLY A 28 1.29 3.66 1.13
CA GLY A 28 -0.09 3.65 0.70
C GLY A 28 -0.93 4.59 1.56
N THR A 29 -2.22 4.30 1.64
CA THR A 29 -3.16 5.06 2.47
C THR A 29 -3.94 4.11 3.35
N TYR A 30 -4.12 4.49 4.61
CA TYR A 30 -5.02 3.81 5.53
C TYR A 30 -6.32 4.59 5.67
N ARG A 31 -7.44 3.88 5.78
CA ARG A 31 -8.74 4.41 6.16
C ARG A 31 -9.35 3.47 7.19
N GLU A 32 -9.78 4.02 8.33
CA GLU A 32 -10.39 3.24 9.43
C GLU A 32 -9.49 2.08 9.93
N GLY A 33 -8.16 2.23 9.83
CA GLY A 33 -7.19 1.21 10.25
C GLY A 33 -6.91 0.13 9.21
N GLU A 34 -7.51 0.18 8.02
CA GLU A 34 -7.26 -0.76 6.92
C GLU A 34 -6.64 -0.07 5.70
N TRP A 35 -5.92 -0.82 4.86
CA TRP A 35 -5.41 -0.28 3.60
C TRP A 35 -6.57 0.09 2.68
N ASP A 36 -6.55 1.30 2.15
CA ASP A 36 -7.59 1.81 1.27
C ASP A 36 -6.98 2.84 0.31
N GLY A 37 -7.09 2.59 -0.98
CA GLY A 37 -6.44 3.37 -2.01
C GLY A 37 -5.11 2.77 -2.50
N PRO A 38 -4.34 3.57 -3.26
CA PRO A 38 -3.17 3.09 -3.97
C PRO A 38 -2.06 2.64 -3.02
N TYR A 39 -1.39 1.56 -3.39
CA TYR A 39 -0.32 0.96 -2.63
C TYR A 39 0.86 0.56 -3.52
N GLU A 40 2.07 0.76 -3.00
CA GLU A 40 3.31 0.33 -3.63
C GLU A 40 4.24 -0.29 -2.58
N ALA A 41 4.83 -1.42 -2.91
CA ALA A 41 5.88 -2.07 -2.13
C ALA A 41 7.15 -2.23 -2.98
N TYR A 42 8.30 -2.11 -2.33
CA TYR A 42 9.62 -2.11 -2.97
C TYR A 42 10.54 -3.13 -2.30
N TRP A 43 11.45 -3.69 -3.08
CA TRP A 43 12.56 -4.46 -2.56
C TRP A 43 13.58 -3.55 -1.87
N VAL A 44 14.46 -4.12 -1.02
CA VAL A 44 15.53 -3.39 -0.31
C VAL A 44 16.50 -2.60 -1.22
N ARG A 45 16.48 -2.88 -2.52
CA ARG A 45 17.23 -2.17 -3.57
C ARG A 45 16.46 -1.02 -4.24
N GLY A 46 15.22 -0.75 -3.80
CA GLY A 46 14.32 0.26 -4.35
C GLY A 46 13.55 -0.17 -5.59
N TRP A 47 13.64 -1.43 -6.03
CA TRP A 47 12.88 -1.93 -7.17
C TRP A 47 11.44 -2.22 -6.78
N LEU A 48 10.49 -1.81 -7.62
CA LEU A 48 9.07 -2.09 -7.41
C LEU A 48 8.85 -3.61 -7.33
N ALA A 49 8.29 -4.06 -6.21
CA ALA A 49 7.94 -5.44 -5.94
C ALA A 49 6.45 -5.66 -6.23
N GLU A 50 5.60 -4.80 -5.68
CA GLU A 50 4.16 -4.86 -5.84
C GLU A 50 3.56 -3.45 -6.01
N ARG A 51 2.50 -3.34 -6.80
CA ARG A 51 1.67 -2.14 -6.91
C ARG A 51 0.23 -2.55 -7.18
N GLY A 52 -0.71 -1.88 -6.54
CA GLY A 52 -2.12 -2.03 -6.85
C GLY A 52 -2.98 -1.10 -6.00
N ASN A 53 -4.25 -1.43 -5.91
CA ASN A 53 -5.21 -0.69 -5.12
C ASN A 53 -5.80 -1.60 -4.04
N TRP A 54 -6.02 -1.03 -2.85
CA TRP A 54 -6.78 -1.68 -1.77
C TRP A 54 -8.13 -0.99 -1.61
N ALA A 55 -9.13 -1.75 -1.18
CA ALA A 55 -10.41 -1.24 -0.73
C ALA A 55 -10.73 -1.89 0.62
N LEU A 56 -10.64 -1.11 1.70
CA LEU A 56 -10.87 -1.57 3.08
C LEU A 56 -10.25 -2.94 3.38
N GLY A 57 -8.94 -3.07 3.15
CA GLY A 57 -8.19 -4.30 3.45
C GLY A 57 -8.25 -5.39 2.38
N GLU A 58 -9.02 -5.22 1.29
CA GLU A 58 -9.08 -6.16 0.17
C GLU A 58 -8.35 -5.62 -1.08
N ARG A 59 -7.63 -6.49 -1.80
CA ARG A 59 -6.99 -6.12 -3.07
C ARG A 59 -8.05 -5.99 -4.16
N CYS A 60 -8.00 -4.91 -4.94
CA CYS A 60 -8.89 -4.67 -6.06
C CYS A 60 -8.16 -4.14 -7.29
N GLY A 61 -8.78 -4.31 -8.46
CA GLY A 61 -8.24 -3.93 -9.77
C GLY A 61 -7.00 -4.72 -10.17
N ASP A 62 -6.23 -4.15 -11.11
CA ASP A 62 -4.99 -4.76 -11.60
C ASP A 62 -3.84 -4.56 -10.62
N TRP A 63 -3.23 -5.66 -10.24
CA TRP A 63 -2.06 -5.70 -9.36
C TRP A 63 -0.82 -6.13 -10.12
N ILE A 64 0.23 -5.32 -10.07
CA ILE A 64 1.57 -5.75 -10.47
C ILE A 64 2.19 -6.46 -9.27
N SER A 65 2.60 -7.71 -9.42
CA SER A 65 3.33 -8.47 -8.41
C SER A 65 4.48 -9.23 -9.06
N PHE A 66 5.71 -8.93 -8.66
CA PHE A 66 6.94 -9.55 -9.17
C PHE A 66 7.06 -9.58 -10.71
N GLY A 67 6.57 -8.52 -11.37
CA GLY A 67 6.60 -8.37 -12.82
C GLY A 67 5.44 -9.06 -13.57
N GLN A 68 4.49 -9.64 -12.85
CA GLN A 68 3.25 -10.19 -13.42
C GLN A 68 2.06 -9.30 -13.04
N THR A 69 1.06 -9.21 -13.92
CA THR A 69 -0.22 -8.58 -13.60
C THR A 69 -1.21 -9.64 -13.12
N ILE A 70 -1.77 -9.44 -11.94
CA ILE A 70 -2.79 -10.27 -11.29
C ILE A 70 -4.07 -9.44 -11.26
N MET A 71 -5.17 -10.01 -11.75
CA MET A 71 -6.46 -9.32 -11.79
C MET A 71 -7.29 -9.70 -10.57
N TYR A 72 -7.78 -8.69 -9.84
CA TYR A 72 -8.75 -8.81 -8.77
C TYR A 72 -10.09 -8.22 -9.22
N PRO A 73 -11.19 -8.41 -8.48
CA PRO A 73 -12.42 -7.66 -8.71
C PRO A 73 -12.14 -6.16 -8.74
N ASP A 74 -12.91 -5.42 -9.54
CA ASP A 74 -12.82 -3.96 -9.63
C ASP A 74 -13.00 -3.31 -8.25
N CYS A 75 -12.41 -2.13 -8.07
CA CYS A 75 -12.49 -1.47 -6.79
C CYS A 75 -13.92 -0.98 -6.54
N PRO A 76 -14.50 -1.25 -5.36
CA PRO A 76 -15.83 -0.75 -5.05
C PRO A 76 -15.80 0.79 -5.07
N ASN A 77 -16.70 1.37 -5.87
CA ASN A 77 -16.85 2.82 -6.09
C ASN A 77 -15.78 3.48 -6.97
N GLU A 78 -15.17 2.75 -7.91
CA GLU A 78 -14.54 3.37 -9.11
C GLU A 78 -15.55 4.10 -10.02
#